data_AF-A0A7W0MKK9-F1
#
_entry.id   AF-A0A7W0MKK9-F1
#
_cell.length_a   1.000
_cell.length_b   1.000
_cell.length_c   1.000
_cell.angle_alpha   90.00
_cell.angle_beta   90.00
_cell.angle_gamma   90.00
#
_symmetry.space_group_name_H-M   'P 1'
#
loop_
_entity.id
_entity.type
_entity.pdbx_description
1 polymer ?
#
loop_
_entity_poly.entity_id
_entity_poly.type
_entity_poly.pdbx_seq_one_letter_code
_entity_poly.pdbx_strand_id
1 'polypeptide(L)' 'MSAEVEIWQVICGDDVYQAALPELMEWIVEGLALPGDPVRKGNLNWLEANRVPALRAAFANLKNVSAAAPSPQEAAG' A
#
# COMPACT_ATOMS: atom_id res chain seq x y z
N MET A 1 -4.84 6.21 -25.05
CA MET A 1 -5.28 4.98 -24.35
C MET A 1 -5.69 5.38 -22.94
N SER A 2 -6.98 5.33 -22.61
CA SER A 2 -7.44 5.63 -21.25
C SER A 2 -7.20 4.39 -20.40
N ALA A 3 -6.06 4.32 -19.72
CA ALA A 3 -5.90 3.34 -18.66
C ALA A 3 -6.96 3.70 -17.62
N GLU A 4 -8.00 2.87 -17.51
CA GLU A 4 -8.91 2.88 -16.36
C GLU A 4 -8.04 2.51 -15.15
N VAL A 5 -7.35 3.51 -14.59
CA VAL A 5 -6.52 3.32 -13.41
C VAL A 5 -7.48 2.91 -12.32
N GLU A 6 -7.38 1.66 -11.87
CA GLU A 6 -8.19 1.16 -10.78
C GLU A 6 -7.82 1.94 -9.52
N ILE A 7 -8.60 2.99 -9.21
CA ILE A 7 -8.37 3.88 -8.07
C ILE A 7 -8.73 3.14 -6.78
N TRP A 8 -7.76 3.04 -5.89
CA TRP A 8 -7.92 2.58 -4.52
C TRP A 8 -8.04 3.76 -3.57
N GLN A 9 -8.75 3.53 -2.48
CA GLN A 9 -8.90 4.48 -1.39
C GLN A 9 -8.48 3.81 -0.10
N VAL A 10 -7.77 4.53 0.76
CA VAL A 10 -7.36 4.10 2.09
C VAL A 10 -7.69 5.19 3.10
N ILE A 11 -8.16 4.78 4.28
CA ILE A 11 -8.35 5.69 5.41
C ILE A 11 -7.13 5.56 6.30
N CYS A 12 -6.36 6.64 6.43
CA CYS A 12 -5.25 6.73 7.38
C CYS A 12 -5.63 7.79 8.42
N GLY A 13 -5.89 7.35 9.65
CA GLY A 13 -6.41 8.24 10.70
C GLY A 13 -7.81 8.74 10.35
N ASP A 14 -7.95 10.06 10.19
CA ASP A 14 -9.22 10.73 9.86
C ASP A 14 -9.37 11.10 8.37
N ASP A 15 -8.30 10.90 7.58
CA ASP A 15 -8.24 11.31 6.18
C ASP A 15 -8.35 10.12 5.21
N VAL A 16 -8.95 10.38 4.05
CA VAL A 16 -9.08 9.41 2.97
C VAL A 16 -8.15 9.77 1.82
N TYR A 17 -7.22 8.87 1.53
CA TYR A 17 -6.25 9.03 0.44
C TYR A 17 -6.64 8.16 -0.74
N GLN A 18 -6.41 8.67 -1.96
CA GLN A 18 -6.64 7.95 -3.21
C GLN A 18 -5.30 7.63 -3.88
N ALA A 19 -5.09 6.36 -4.20
CA ALA A 19 -3.85 5.86 -4.79
C ALA A 19 -4.14 4.72 -5.78
N ALA A 20 -3.21 4.43 -6.68
CA ALA A 20 -3.29 3.24 -7.51
C ALA A 20 -2.91 1.97 -6.71
N LEU A 21 -3.26 0.78 -7.21
CA LEU A 21 -2.84 -0.48 -6.58
C LEU A 21 -1.33 -0.57 -6.30
N PRO A 22 -0.41 -0.32 -7.27
CA PRO A 22 1.02 -0.40 -7.01
C PRO A 22 1.49 0.62 -5.96
N GLU A 23 0.94 1.84 -6.02
CA GLU A 23 1.28 2.93 -5.10
C GLU A 23 0.82 2.61 -3.66
N LEU A 24 -0.38 2.01 -3.52
CA LEU A 24 -0.88 1.53 -2.23
C LEU A 24 -0.05 0.36 -1.69
N MET A 25 0.48 -0.51 -2.56
CA MET A 25 1.42 -1.56 -2.15
C MET A 25 2.73 -0.96 -1.63
N GLU A 26 3.25 0.11 -2.24
CA GLU A 26 4.43 0.81 -1.73
C GLU A 26 4.15 1.42 -0.36
N TRP A 27 3.02 2.09 -0.15
CA TRP A 27 2.64 2.63 1.16
C TRP A 27 2.55 1.56 2.24
N ILE A 28 2.09 0.36 1.88
CA ILE A 28 2.10 -0.79 2.79
C ILE A 28 3.54 -1.15 3.16
N VAL A 29 4.41 -1.30 2.15
CA VAL A 29 5.83 -1.66 2.34
C VAL A 29 6.59 -0.61 3.14
N GLU A 30 6.29 0.67 2.93
CA GLU A 30 6.87 1.80 3.67
C GLU A 30 6.30 1.94 5.10
N GLY A 31 5.21 1.25 5.41
CA GLY A 31 4.53 1.33 6.71
C GLY A 31 3.62 2.56 6.86
N LEU A 32 3.29 3.22 5.76
CA LEU A 32 2.33 4.33 5.69
C LEU A 32 0.87 3.84 5.72
N ALA A 33 0.62 2.64 5.19
CA ALA A 33 -0.69 1.97 5.23
C ALA A 33 -0.61 0.68 6.05
N LEU A 34 -1.36 0.63 7.15
CA LEU A 34 -1.37 -0.46 8.11
C LEU A 34 -2.34 -1.56 7.70
N PRO A 35 -2.12 -2.81 8.15
CA PRO A 35 -3.02 -3.93 7.86
C PRO A 35 -4.44 -3.76 8.40
N GLY A 36 -4.62 -2.91 9.41
CA GLY A 36 -5.92 -2.56 9.99
C GLY A 36 -6.60 -1.37 9.32
N ASP A 37 -5.91 -0.66 8.43
CA ASP A 37 -6.49 0.52 7.79
C ASP A 37 -7.59 0.10 6.81
N PRO A 38 -8.76 0.76 6.84
CA PRO A 38 -9.82 0.53 5.88
C PRO A 38 -9.38 0.94 4.48
N VAL A 39 -9.49 0.03 3.53
CA VAL A 39 -9.23 0.25 2.11
C VAL A 39 -10.46 -0.13 1.28
N ARG A 40 -10.64 0.51 0.13
CA ARG A 40 -11.61 0.10 -0.88
C ARG A 40 -11.06 0.32 -2.29
N LYS A 41 -11.58 -0.44 -3.24
CA LYS A 41 -11.25 -0.28 -4.66
C LYS A 41 -12.47 0.24 -5.42
N GLY A 42 -12.37 1.42 -6.02
CA GLY A 42 -13.47 2.06 -6.73
C GLY A 42 -14.73 2.16 -5.85
N ASN A 43 -15.78 1.44 -6.25
CA ASN A 43 -17.08 1.44 -5.58
C ASN A 43 -17.34 0.21 -4.68
N LEU A 44 -16.28 -0.52 -4.32
CA LEU A 44 -16.35 -1.66 -3.39
C LEU A 44 -16.49 -1.21 -1.93
N ASN A 45 -16.81 -2.16 -1.06
CA ASN A 45 -16.89 -1.95 0.39
C ASN A 45 -15.51 -1.67 1.00
N TRP A 46 -15.52 -0.91 2.10
CA TRP A 46 -14.35 -0.72 2.95
C TRP A 46 -14.02 -2.02 3.68
N LEU A 47 -12.78 -2.47 3.55
CA LEU A 47 -12.25 -3.68 4.15
C LEU A 47 -10.88 -3.37 4.74
N GLU A 48 -10.48 -4.03 5.82
CA GLU A 48 -9.12 -3.85 6.35
C GLU A 48 -8.10 -4.30 5.28
N ALA A 49 -6.99 -3.58 5.16
CA ALA A 49 -5.98 -3.84 4.14
C ALA A 49 -5.47 -5.30 4.15
N ASN A 50 -5.40 -5.95 5.32
CA ASN A 50 -5.02 -7.37 5.44
C ASN A 50 -6.08 -8.33 4.88
N ARG A 51 -7.37 -7.95 4.91
CA ARG A 51 -8.48 -8.78 4.40
C ARG A 51 -8.59 -8.72 2.88
N VAL A 52 -8.01 -7.70 2.24
CA VAL A 52 -8.02 -7.57 0.79
C VAL A 52 -7.00 -8.53 0.16
N PRO A 53 -7.43 -9.49 -0.69
CA PRO A 53 -6.52 -10.47 -1.29
C PRO A 53 -5.39 -9.84 -2.09
N ALA A 54 -5.66 -8.72 -2.79
CA ALA A 54 -4.69 -8.01 -3.60
C ALA A 54 -3.55 -7.38 -2.76
N LEU A 55 -3.87 -6.88 -1.56
CA LEU A 55 -2.90 -6.24 -0.66
C LEU A 55 -2.26 -7.23 0.31
N ARG A 56 -2.95 -8.34 0.61
CA ARG A 56 -2.44 -9.43 1.46
C ARG A 56 -1.09 -9.96 0.95
N ALA A 57 -0.89 -9.97 -0.36
CA ALA A 57 0.40 -10.33 -0.96
C ALA A 57 1.52 -9.34 -0.60
N ALA A 58 1.23 -8.03 -0.60
CA ALA A 58 2.19 -7.00 -0.18
C ALA A 58 2.55 -7.14 1.32
N PHE A 59 1.56 -7.36 2.19
CA PHE A 59 1.79 -7.63 3.61
C PHE A 59 2.56 -8.93 3.87
N ALA A 60 2.37 -9.96 3.05
CA ALA A 60 3.14 -11.19 3.14
C ALA A 60 4.60 -10.97 2.71
N ASN A 61 4.82 -10.13 1.69
CA ASN A 61 6.14 -9.80 1.18
C ASN A 61 6.96 -8.98 2.18
N LEU A 62 6.33 -8.04 2.92
CA LEU A 62 6.96 -7.33 4.05
C LEU A 62 7.63 -8.25 5.08
N LYS A 63 7.00 -9.39 5.39
CA LYS A 63 7.58 -10.38 6.32
C LYS A 63 8.87 -11.00 5.78
N ASN A 64 9.07 -10.96 4.46
CA ASN A 64 10.24 -11.46 3.76
C ASN A 64 11.26 -10.34 3.43
N VAL A 65 10.81 -9.09 3.27
CA VAL A 65 11.64 -7.91 2.91
C VAL A 65 12.32 -7.27 4.12
N SER A 66 12.10 -7.77 5.34
CA SER A 66 12.88 -7.36 6.51
C SER A 66 14.39 -7.72 6.45
N ALA A 67 14.89 -8.23 5.30
CA ALA A 67 16.30 -8.54 5.05
C ALA A 67 16.96 -7.72 3.91
N ALA A 68 16.24 -6.81 3.23
CA ALA A 68 16.82 -6.07 2.11
C ALA A 68 16.49 -4.57 2.17
N ALA A 69 17.22 -3.85 3.00
CA ALA A 69 17.38 -2.41 2.83
C ALA A 69 18.36 -2.15 1.68
N PRO A 70 18.02 -1.36 0.66
CA PRO A 70 19.01 -0.56 -0.02
C PRO A 70 19.06 0.78 0.72
N SER A 71 20.05 0.93 1.60
CA SER A 71 20.47 2.25 2.04
C SER A 71 20.82 3.08 0.80
N PRO A 72 20.22 4.25 0.58
CA PRO A 72 20.77 5.24 -0.33
C PRO A 72 22.03 5.79 0.34
N GLN A 73 23.15 5.14 0.05
CA GLN A 73 24.44 5.75 -0.22
C GLN A 73 24.40 7.29 -0.36
N GLU A 74 24.48 7.99 0.77
CA GLU A 74 25.18 9.28 0.89
C GLU A 74 26.67 8.97 0.99
N ALA A 75 27.25 8.61 -0.16
CA ALA A 75 28.68 8.51 -0.33
C ALA A 75 29.25 9.91 -0.65
N ALA A 76 30.20 10.33 0.18
CA ALA A 76 31.39 11.10 -0.16
C ALA A 76 31.25 12.45 -0.91
N GLY A 77 31.63 13.51 -0.20
CA GLY A 77 32.22 14.74 -0.72
C GLY A 77 33.14 15.34 0.33
#